data_AF-A0A5B7BT73-F1
#
_entry.id   AF-A0A5B7BT73-F1
#
_cell.length_a   1.000
_cell.length_b   1.000
_cell.length_c   1.000
_cell.angle_alpha   90.00
_cell.angle_beta   90.00
_cell.angle_gamma   90.00
#
_symmetry.space_group_name_H-M   'P 1'
#
loop_
_entity.id
_entity.type
_entity.pdbx_description
1 polymer ?
#
loop_
_entity_poly.entity_id
_entity_poly.type
_entity_poly.pdbx_seq_one_letter_code
_entity_poly.pdbx_strand_id
1 'polypeptide(L)'
;MKEKSTKQRQQSHKEHKIYMVIQNIEKRIADFTFIPVEHGEGLQILHYEVGQKYEPHFDYFADELNTKNGGQRIATVLMYLSDVEEGGETVFPAANGNFSSVPWWNELSECGKGGLSVKPKMGDALLFWSMKPDATLDPSSLHGGCPVIKGNKWSSTKWMRVNEYEV
;
A
#
# COMPACT_ATOMS: atom_id res chain seq x y z
N MET A 1 -3.71 -17.98 -42.30
CA MET A 1 -4.81 -17.31 -41.55
C MET A 1 -5.18 -17.97 -40.20
N LYS A 2 -4.89 -19.25 -39.94
CA LYS A 2 -5.26 -19.92 -38.67
C LYS A 2 -4.41 -19.55 -37.44
N GLU A 3 -3.19 -19.05 -37.63
CA GLU A 3 -2.23 -18.79 -36.55
C GLU A 3 -2.48 -17.49 -35.76
N LYS A 4 -3.12 -16.50 -36.40
CA LYS A 4 -3.50 -15.23 -35.74
C LYS A 4 -4.64 -15.42 -34.72
N SER A 5 -5.51 -16.42 -34.92
CA SER A 5 -6.66 -16.72 -34.05
C SER A 5 -6.25 -17.31 -32.69
N THR A 6 -5.24 -18.18 -32.66
CA THR A 6 -4.79 -18.85 -31.43
C THR A 6 -4.04 -17.91 -30.49
N LYS A 7 -3.19 -17.02 -31.02
CA LYS A 7 -2.45 -16.02 -30.23
C LYS A 7 -3.40 -15.00 -29.59
N GLN A 8 -4.41 -14.53 -30.32
CA GLN A 8 -5.41 -13.59 -29.81
C GLN A 8 -6.28 -14.22 -28.70
N ARG A 9 -6.66 -15.50 -28.86
CA ARG A 9 -7.39 -16.25 -27.84
C ARG A 9 -6.55 -16.52 -26.58
N GLN A 10 -5.26 -16.81 -26.72
CA GLN A 10 -4.35 -16.96 -25.58
C GLN A 10 -4.12 -15.64 -24.85
N GLN A 11 -4.03 -14.52 -25.57
CA GLN A 11 -3.89 -13.20 -24.98
C GLN A 11 -5.14 -12.81 -24.17
N SER A 12 -6.33 -12.94 -24.75
CA SER A 12 -7.60 -12.70 -24.07
C SER A 12 -7.78 -13.57 -22.81
N HIS A 13 -7.36 -14.84 -22.88
CA HIS A 13 -7.42 -15.74 -21.71
C HIS A 13 -6.46 -15.33 -20.59
N LYS A 14 -5.27 -14.81 -20.93
CA LYS A 14 -4.32 -14.28 -19.95
C LYS A 14 -4.86 -13.02 -19.28
N GLU A 15 -5.41 -12.10 -20.06
CA GLU A 15 -6.02 -10.87 -19.56
C GLU A 15 -7.19 -11.16 -18.62
N HIS A 16 -8.08 -12.08 -19.00
CA HIS A 16 -9.19 -12.51 -18.15
C HIS A 16 -8.71 -13.12 -16.83
N LYS A 17 -7.66 -13.96 -16.87
CA LYS A 17 -7.06 -14.53 -15.65
C LYS A 17 -6.45 -13.45 -14.75
N ILE A 18 -5.72 -12.48 -15.32
CA ILE A 18 -5.14 -11.37 -14.56
C ILE A 18 -6.25 -10.58 -13.88
N TYR A 19 -7.31 -10.26 -14.62
CA TYR A 19 -8.47 -9.53 -14.08
C TYR A 19 -9.10 -10.25 -12.89
N MET A 20 -9.32 -11.57 -12.98
CA MET A 20 -9.84 -12.36 -11.85
C MET A 20 -8.90 -12.36 -10.64
N VAL A 21 -7.57 -12.36 -10.84
CA VAL A 21 -6.61 -12.30 -9.73
C VAL A 21 -6.73 -10.97 -8.99
N ILE A 22 -6.80 -9.85 -9.72
CA ILE A 22 -6.96 -8.53 -9.12
C ILE A 22 -8.28 -8.42 -8.36
N GLN A 23 -9.39 -8.85 -8.96
CA GLN A 23 -10.69 -8.86 -8.27
C GLN A 23 -10.68 -9.66 -6.97
N ASN A 24 -10.01 -10.81 -6.95
CA ASN A 24 -9.89 -11.63 -5.75
C ASN A 24 -9.03 -10.96 -4.66
N ILE A 25 -7.99 -10.21 -5.06
CA ILE A 25 -7.18 -9.40 -4.13
C ILE A 25 -8.03 -8.27 -3.55
N GLU A 26 -8.75 -7.53 -4.38
CA GLU A 26 -9.59 -6.41 -3.93
C GLU A 26 -10.71 -6.88 -3.01
N LYS A 27 -11.35 -8.01 -3.33
CA LYS A 27 -12.33 -8.64 -2.45
C LYS A 27 -11.72 -9.04 -1.10
N ARG A 28 -10.53 -9.62 -1.09
CA ARG A 28 -9.86 -9.98 0.17
C ARG A 28 -9.50 -8.75 1.00
N ILE A 29 -9.12 -7.65 0.36
CA ILE A 29 -8.89 -6.38 1.03
C ILE A 29 -10.19 -5.90 1.66
N ALA A 30 -11.30 -5.89 0.91
CA ALA A 30 -12.60 -5.49 1.43
C ALA A 30 -13.06 -6.36 2.61
N ASP A 31 -12.88 -7.69 2.54
CA ASP A 31 -13.20 -8.62 3.62
C ASP A 31 -12.33 -8.36 4.87
N PHE A 32 -11.07 -7.96 4.70
CA PHE A 32 -10.13 -7.67 5.80
C PHE A 32 -10.39 -6.31 6.47
N THR A 33 -10.72 -5.30 5.68
CA THR A 33 -10.89 -3.91 6.16
C THR A 33 -12.33 -3.59 6.54
N PHE A 34 -13.28 -4.43 6.14
CA PHE A 34 -14.73 -4.17 6.21
C PHE A 34 -15.17 -2.92 5.41
N ILE A 35 -14.40 -2.53 4.40
CA ILE A 35 -14.73 -1.42 3.49
C ILE A 35 -15.11 -2.02 2.12
N PRO A 36 -16.25 -1.63 1.50
CA PRO A 36 -16.66 -2.19 0.21
C PRO A 36 -15.63 -1.97 -0.90
N VAL A 37 -15.58 -2.88 -1.87
CA VAL A 37 -14.61 -2.83 -2.99
C VAL A 37 -14.76 -1.54 -3.79
N GLU A 38 -15.99 -1.06 -3.91
CA GLU A 38 -16.42 0.14 -4.64
C GLU A 38 -15.83 1.42 -4.06
N HIS A 39 -15.36 1.41 -2.81
CA HIS A 39 -14.69 2.56 -2.18
C HIS A 39 -13.19 2.59 -2.50
N GLY A 40 -12.66 1.51 -3.09
CA GLY A 40 -11.23 1.36 -3.32
C GLY A 40 -10.78 1.98 -4.64
N GLU A 41 -9.76 2.85 -4.59
CA GLU A 41 -9.04 3.28 -5.79
C GLU A 41 -8.31 2.10 -6.47
N GLY A 42 -7.89 2.25 -7.72
CA GLY A 42 -7.09 1.22 -8.40
C GLY A 42 -5.80 0.86 -7.65
N LEU A 43 -5.33 -0.38 -7.76
CA LEU A 43 -4.07 -0.82 -7.16
C LEU A 43 -2.89 -0.04 -7.76
N GLN A 44 -2.16 0.70 -6.93
CA GLN A 44 -0.95 1.39 -7.35
C GLN A 44 0.28 0.52 -7.09
N ILE A 45 1.08 0.26 -8.13
CA ILE A 45 2.34 -0.48 -8.02
C ILE A 45 3.51 0.50 -7.98
N LEU A 46 4.43 0.28 -7.03
CA LEU A 46 5.65 1.06 -6.88
C LEU A 46 6.86 0.12 -6.83
N HIS A 47 7.95 0.57 -7.45
CA HIS A 47 9.25 -0.09 -7.41
C HIS A 47 10.30 0.91 -6.92
N TYR A 48 11.10 0.48 -5.95
CA TYR A 48 12.22 1.25 -5.41
C TYR A 48 13.53 0.49 -5.62
N GLU A 49 14.46 1.13 -6.30
CA GLU A 49 15.85 0.72 -6.42
C GLU A 49 16.67 1.15 -5.20
N VAL A 50 17.91 0.67 -5.11
CA VAL A 50 18.86 1.06 -4.05
C VAL A 50 18.99 2.59 -3.98
N GLY A 51 18.86 3.13 -2.78
CA GLY A 51 18.89 4.56 -2.46
C GLY A 51 17.55 5.29 -2.64
N GLN A 52 16.59 4.72 -3.36
CA GLN A 52 15.28 5.34 -3.52
C GLN A 52 14.45 5.21 -2.24
N LYS A 53 13.69 6.27 -1.94
CA LYS A 53 12.86 6.42 -0.74
C LYS A 53 11.57 7.16 -1.08
N TYR A 54 10.68 7.23 -0.11
CA TYR A 54 9.52 8.11 -0.14
C TYR A 54 9.47 8.91 1.16
N GLU A 55 9.45 10.24 1.05
CA GLU A 55 9.43 11.11 2.23
C GLU A 55 8.15 10.89 3.07
N PRO A 56 8.22 11.11 4.39
CA PRO A 56 7.04 11.04 5.24
C PRO A 56 5.91 11.94 4.73
N HIS A 57 4.72 11.36 4.60
CA HIS A 57 3.53 12.02 4.06
C HIS A 57 2.26 11.41 4.66
N PHE A 58 1.14 12.04 4.34
CA PHE A 58 -0.18 11.54 4.65
C PHE A 58 -0.85 11.04 3.37
N ASP A 59 -1.64 9.96 3.50
CA ASP A 59 -2.46 9.47 2.39
C ASP A 59 -3.76 10.27 2.25
N TYR A 60 -4.23 10.92 3.32
CA TYR A 60 -5.38 11.82 3.25
C TYR A 60 -5.05 13.09 2.45
N PHE A 61 -6.09 13.73 1.90
CA PHE A 61 -5.93 14.97 1.15
C PHE A 61 -6.01 16.18 2.06
N ALA A 62 -5.20 17.20 1.77
CA ALA A 62 -5.30 18.51 2.42
C ALA A 62 -6.26 19.47 1.69
N ASP A 63 -6.60 19.15 0.44
CA ASP A 63 -7.45 19.98 -0.42
C ASP A 63 -8.82 19.35 -0.68
N GLU A 64 -9.81 20.19 -0.97
CA GLU A 64 -11.18 19.75 -1.26
C GLU A 64 -11.33 19.12 -2.65
N LEU A 65 -10.46 19.48 -3.61
CA LEU A 65 -10.58 19.04 -5.01
C LEU A 65 -10.42 17.53 -5.13
N ASN A 66 -9.43 16.97 -4.44
CA ASN A 66 -9.18 15.53 -4.43
C ASN A 66 -10.22 14.73 -3.65
N THR A 67 -11.02 15.38 -2.79
CA THR A 67 -12.09 14.73 -2.05
C THR A 67 -13.41 14.64 -2.81
N LYS A 68 -13.53 15.27 -3.98
CA LYS A 68 -14.78 15.29 -4.76
C LYS A 68 -15.26 13.90 -5.19
N ASN A 69 -14.33 12.99 -5.48
CA ASN A 69 -14.63 11.60 -5.84
C ASN A 69 -14.34 10.69 -4.63
N GLY A 70 -15.39 10.07 -4.07
CA GLY A 70 -15.28 9.18 -2.91
C GLY A 70 -15.00 9.84 -1.55
N GLY A 71 -14.75 11.15 -1.46
CA GLY A 71 -14.40 11.80 -0.20
C GLY A 71 -12.92 11.59 0.19
N GLN A 72 -12.63 11.64 1.49
CA GLN A 72 -11.28 11.39 2.02
C GLN A 72 -10.83 9.94 1.85
N ARG A 73 -9.52 9.71 1.89
CA ARG A 73 -8.96 8.36 2.06
C ARG A 73 -9.00 8.00 3.55
N ILE A 74 -9.78 6.98 3.90
CA ILE A 74 -9.97 6.56 5.30
C ILE A 74 -8.88 5.60 5.75
N ALA A 75 -8.43 4.73 4.84
CA ALA A 75 -7.50 3.66 5.15
C ALA A 75 -6.63 3.33 3.93
N THR A 76 -5.51 2.70 4.23
CA THR A 76 -4.53 2.23 3.26
C THR A 76 -4.16 0.80 3.57
N VAL A 77 -4.19 -0.06 2.54
CA VAL A 77 -3.52 -1.36 2.57
C VAL A 77 -2.29 -1.30 1.68
N LEU A 78 -1.12 -1.43 2.30
CA LEU A 78 0.18 -1.52 1.63
C LEU A 78 0.65 -2.98 1.63
N MET A 79 0.73 -3.59 0.45
CA MET A 79 1.19 -4.97 0.26
C MET A 79 2.64 -4.98 -0.21
N TYR A 80 3.47 -5.80 0.41
CA TYR A 80 4.85 -6.01 -0.03
C TYR A 80 4.90 -7.14 -1.06
N LEU A 81 5.40 -6.83 -2.25
CA LEU A 81 5.48 -7.75 -3.39
C LEU A 81 6.88 -8.35 -3.56
N SER A 82 7.85 -7.95 -2.74
CA SER A 82 9.18 -8.54 -2.67
C SER A 82 9.72 -8.51 -1.24
N ASP A 83 10.62 -9.45 -0.95
CA ASP A 83 11.49 -9.35 0.22
C ASP A 83 12.56 -8.28 -0.05
N VAL A 84 12.89 -7.48 0.96
CA VAL A 84 13.97 -6.50 0.89
C VAL A 84 15.09 -6.92 1.83
N GLU A 85 16.31 -7.00 1.31
CA GLU A 85 17.45 -7.52 2.07
C GLU A 85 17.87 -6.55 3.19
N GLU A 86 17.93 -5.25 2.89
CA GLU A 86 18.27 -4.22 3.86
C GLU A 86 17.59 -2.88 3.52
N GLY A 87 17.08 -2.19 4.55
CA GLY A 87 16.33 -0.95 4.39
C GLY A 87 14.91 -1.18 3.85
N GLY A 88 14.36 -0.16 3.18
CA GLY A 88 13.06 -0.24 2.51
C GLY A 88 11.85 -0.27 3.46
N GLU A 89 12.03 -0.11 4.76
CA GLU A 89 10.95 -0.19 5.75
C GLU A 89 9.84 0.82 5.49
N THR A 90 8.62 0.49 5.88
CA THR A 90 7.57 1.51 6.03
C THR A 90 7.64 2.03 7.45
N VAL A 91 7.98 3.32 7.61
CA VAL A 91 8.20 3.97 8.91
C VAL A 91 7.06 4.94 9.22
N PHE A 92 6.60 4.94 10.47
CA PHE A 92 5.60 5.85 11.03
C PHE A 92 6.27 6.71 12.12
N PRO A 93 6.90 7.83 11.75
CA PRO A 93 7.66 8.66 12.70
C PRO A 93 6.78 9.35 13.76
N ALA A 94 5.49 9.55 13.48
CA ALA A 94 4.54 10.17 14.41
C ALA A 94 3.66 9.15 15.17
N ALA A 95 3.90 7.85 15.00
CA ALA A 95 3.24 6.83 15.81
C ALA A 95 3.54 7.07 17.30
N ASN A 96 2.65 6.62 18.18
CA ASN A 96 2.88 6.65 19.63
C ASN A 96 3.19 5.23 20.11
N GLY A 97 4.31 5.03 20.81
CA GLY A 97 4.66 3.74 21.40
C GLY A 97 6.16 3.55 21.62
N ASN A 98 6.53 2.45 22.26
CA ASN A 98 7.92 2.04 22.37
C ASN A 98 8.29 1.17 21.15
N PHE A 99 8.82 1.79 20.10
CA PHE A 99 9.12 1.09 18.84
C PHE A 99 10.27 0.09 18.96
N SER A 100 11.12 0.22 19.99
CA SER A 100 12.18 -0.75 20.27
C SER A 100 11.67 -2.13 20.70
N SER A 101 10.35 -2.26 20.94
CA SER A 101 9.72 -3.53 21.27
C SER A 101 9.38 -4.40 20.05
N VAL A 102 9.49 -3.88 18.81
CA VAL A 102 9.21 -4.71 17.63
C VAL A 102 10.27 -5.82 17.49
N PRO A 103 9.90 -7.07 17.15
CA PRO A 103 10.83 -8.21 17.13
C PRO A 103 12.05 -8.01 16.22
N TRP A 104 11.91 -7.21 15.18
CA TRP A 104 12.93 -6.94 14.17
C TRP A 104 13.71 -5.63 14.42
N TRP A 105 13.61 -5.01 15.61
CA TRP A 105 14.22 -3.71 15.91
C TRP A 105 15.72 -3.65 15.56
N ASN A 106 16.46 -4.69 15.92
CA ASN A 106 17.91 -4.75 15.70
C ASN A 106 18.29 -4.90 14.22
N GLU A 107 17.33 -5.24 13.36
CA GLU A 107 17.51 -5.41 11.92
C GLU A 107 17.03 -4.19 11.12
N LEU A 108 16.51 -3.15 11.79
CA LEU A 108 16.06 -1.92 11.15
C LEU A 108 17.25 -1.06 10.74
N SER A 109 17.11 -0.39 9.60
CA SER A 109 17.95 0.71 9.18
C SER A 109 17.84 1.89 10.16
N GLU A 110 18.78 2.84 10.08
CA GLU A 110 18.71 4.08 10.87
C GLU A 110 17.44 4.89 10.59
N CYS A 111 16.94 4.85 9.35
CA CYS A 111 15.62 5.42 9.02
C CYS A 111 14.49 4.66 9.73
N GLY A 112 14.51 3.32 9.69
CA GLY A 112 13.50 2.48 10.32
C GLY A 112 13.42 2.67 11.84
N LYS A 113 14.55 2.96 12.50
CA LYS A 113 14.57 3.27 13.95
C LYS A 113 13.98 4.64 14.30
N GLY A 114 13.69 5.49 13.31
CA GLY A 114 13.09 6.81 13.50
C GLY A 114 11.60 6.81 13.87
N GLY A 115 10.94 5.65 13.93
CA GLY A 115 9.53 5.51 14.27
C GLY A 115 9.09 4.04 14.40
N LEU A 116 7.77 3.80 14.49
CA LEU A 116 7.25 2.45 14.33
C LEU A 116 7.49 2.00 12.90
N SER A 117 8.19 0.89 12.70
CA SER A 117 8.58 0.46 11.36
C SER A 117 8.25 -0.99 11.09
N VAL A 118 7.85 -1.27 9.85
CA VAL A 118 7.57 -2.61 9.35
C VAL A 118 8.56 -2.94 8.24
N LYS A 119 9.24 -4.09 8.36
CA LYS A 119 10.15 -4.59 7.34
C LYS A 119 9.38 -5.16 6.15
N PRO A 120 9.79 -4.87 4.90
CA PRO A 120 9.15 -5.46 3.73
C PRO A 120 9.44 -6.94 3.64
N LYS A 121 8.39 -7.75 3.69
CA LYS A 121 8.45 -9.19 3.49
C LYS A 121 7.38 -9.61 2.49
N MET A 122 7.78 -10.35 1.47
CA MET A 122 6.90 -10.69 0.35
C MET A 122 5.64 -11.41 0.85
N GLY A 123 4.49 -10.90 0.45
CA GLY A 123 3.18 -11.44 0.80
C GLY A 123 2.55 -10.84 2.07
N ASP A 124 3.32 -10.14 2.88
CA ASP A 124 2.77 -9.40 4.03
C ASP A 124 2.04 -8.13 3.55
N ALA A 125 1.05 -7.71 4.33
CA ALA A 125 0.29 -6.50 4.08
C ALA A 125 0.12 -5.69 5.38
N LEU A 126 0.21 -4.37 5.25
CA LEU A 126 0.04 -3.41 6.33
C LEU A 126 -1.27 -2.64 6.11
N LEU A 127 -2.17 -2.69 7.09
CA LEU A 127 -3.34 -1.83 7.17
C LEU A 127 -3.11 -0.72 8.18
N PHE A 128 -3.36 0.52 7.78
CA PHE A 128 -3.37 1.68 8.66
C PHE A 128 -4.46 2.67 8.25
N TRP A 129 -4.89 3.49 9.22
CA TRP A 129 -5.99 4.42 9.07
C TRP A 129 -5.45 5.84 8.96
N SER A 130 -5.96 6.59 7.99
CA SER A 130 -5.65 8.02 7.79
C SER A 130 -6.60 8.92 8.58
N MET A 131 -7.67 8.35 9.14
CA MET A 131 -8.70 9.05 9.89
C MET A 131 -9.04 8.28 11.17
N LYS A 132 -9.44 9.02 12.20
CA LYS A 132 -9.94 8.47 13.46
C LYS A 132 -11.42 8.08 13.34
N PRO A 133 -11.96 7.30 14.30
CA PRO A 133 -13.38 6.92 14.29
C PRO A 133 -14.37 8.11 14.34
N ASP A 134 -13.94 9.28 14.80
CA ASP A 134 -14.72 10.52 14.80
C ASP A 134 -14.65 11.30 13.47
N ALA A 135 -14.10 10.68 12.42
CA ALA A 135 -13.86 11.24 11.11
C ALA A 135 -12.87 12.42 11.06
N THR A 136 -12.11 12.68 12.13
CA THR A 136 -10.98 13.61 12.06
C THR A 136 -9.76 12.94 11.44
N LEU A 137 -8.92 13.73 10.77
CA LEU A 137 -7.65 13.24 10.22
C LEU A 137 -6.74 12.76 11.36
N ASP A 138 -5.96 11.71 11.13
CA ASP A 138 -5.04 11.15 12.12
C ASP A 138 -3.59 11.56 11.86
N PRO A 139 -3.01 12.52 12.62
CA PRO A 139 -1.63 12.93 12.43
C PRO A 139 -0.61 11.82 12.73
N SER A 140 -1.00 10.77 13.47
CA SER A 140 -0.12 9.63 13.75
C SER A 140 0.04 8.69 12.55
N SER A 141 -0.76 8.87 11.50
CA SER A 141 -0.66 8.12 10.24
C SER A 141 0.41 8.67 9.28
N LEU A 142 1.19 9.66 9.71
CA LEU A 142 2.35 10.14 8.96
C LEU A 142 3.28 8.96 8.71
N HIS A 143 3.56 8.66 7.45
CA HIS A 143 4.36 7.49 7.10
C HIS A 143 5.23 7.73 5.87
N GLY A 144 6.33 6.98 5.78
CA GLY A 144 7.28 7.07 4.68
C GLY A 144 7.87 5.72 4.30
N GLY A 145 8.55 5.69 3.16
CA GLY A 145 9.35 4.55 2.74
C GLY A 145 10.83 4.84 2.96
N CYS A 146 11.46 4.12 3.89
CA CYS A 146 12.89 4.23 4.11
C CYS A 146 13.69 3.85 2.85
N PRO A 147 14.92 4.39 2.68
CA PRO A 147 15.77 4.05 1.56
C PRO A 147 15.99 2.54 1.46
N VAL A 148 15.90 1.97 0.26
CA VAL A 148 16.39 0.61 0.02
C VAL A 148 17.92 0.64 0.09
N ILE A 149 18.52 -0.13 0.99
CA ILE A 149 19.98 -0.22 1.13
C ILE A 149 20.50 -1.39 0.29
N LYS A 150 19.78 -2.52 0.30
CA LYS A 150 20.13 -3.71 -0.47
C LYS A 150 18.89 -4.46 -0.95
N GLY A 151 18.92 -4.92 -2.21
CA GLY A 151 17.79 -5.59 -2.86
C GLY A 151 16.92 -4.63 -3.68
N ASN A 152 15.66 -4.99 -3.89
CA ASN A 152 14.67 -4.19 -4.62
C ASN A 152 13.32 -4.28 -3.91
N LYS A 153 12.64 -3.14 -3.72
CA LYS A 153 11.32 -3.11 -3.08
C LYS A 153 10.24 -2.96 -4.12
N TRP A 154 9.36 -3.95 -4.21
CA TRP A 154 8.09 -3.85 -4.92
C TRP A 154 6.96 -3.79 -3.90
N SER A 155 6.02 -2.88 -4.12
CA SER A 155 4.85 -2.72 -3.27
C SER A 155 3.61 -2.41 -4.08
N SER A 156 2.44 -2.79 -3.55
CA SER A 156 1.15 -2.38 -4.07
C SER A 156 0.33 -1.69 -2.99
N THR A 157 -0.16 -0.49 -3.28
CA THR A 157 -1.01 0.28 -2.38
C THR A 157 -2.45 0.26 -2.87
N LYS A 158 -3.38 -0.02 -1.96
CA LYS A 158 -4.82 0.17 -2.13
C LYS A 158 -5.28 1.25 -1.16
N TRP A 159 -5.73 2.37 -1.70
CA TRP A 159 -6.40 3.40 -0.91
C TRP A 159 -7.91 3.17 -0.93
N MET A 160 -8.55 3.37 0.22
CA MET A 160 -9.99 3.23 0.36
C MET A 160 -10.59 4.57 0.79
N ARG A 161 -11.68 4.94 0.14
CA ARG A 161 -12.40 6.20 0.28
C ARG A 161 -13.54 6.09 1.31
N VAL A 162 -13.99 7.23 1.84
CA VAL A 162 -15.17 7.28 2.74
C VAL A 162 -16.42 6.78 2.02
N ASN A 163 -16.60 7.18 0.76
CA ASN A 163 -17.72 6.83 -0.09
C ASN A 163 -17.25 6.05 -1.33
N GLU A 164 -18.21 5.57 -2.12
CA GLU A 164 -17.95 4.96 -3.44
C GLU A 164 -17.06 5.87 -4.31
N TYR A 165 -16.06 5.26 -4.94
CA TYR A 165 -15.08 5.89 -5.81
C TYR A 165 -15.39 5.53 -7.25
N GLU A 166 -15.82 6.51 -8.04
CA GLU A 166 -16.17 6.30 -9.44
C GLU A 166 -14.90 6.29 -10.30
N VAL A 167 -14.76 5.27 -11.15
CA VAL A 167 -13.59 5.05 -12.04
C VAL A 167 -13.89 5.46 -13.47
#